data_AF-A0A948Z3P7-F1
#
_entry.id   AF-A0A948Z3P7-F1
#
_cell.length_a   1.000
_cell.length_b   1.000
_cell.length_c   1.000
_cell.angle_alpha   90.00
_cell.angle_beta   90.00
_cell.angle_gamma   90.00
#
_symmetry.space_group_name_H-M   'P 1'
#
loop_
_entity.id
_entity.type
_entity.pdbx_description
1 polymer ?
#
loop_
_entity_poly.entity_id
_entity_poly.type
_entity_poly.pdbx_seq_one_letter_code
_entity_poly.pdbx_strand_id
1 'polypeptide(L)' 'MTAETSTDISEIMPYLNSVMPKATYNEETTTLTFTEDRRVTTIYPSKIEMGKVKGILDAISVLIGLEI' A
#
# COMPACT_ATOMS: atom_id res chain seq x y z
N MET A 1 6.21 4.23 8.39
CA MET A 1 5.00 5.00 8.76
C MET A 1 3.81 4.07 8.68
N THR A 2 2.82 4.22 9.54
CA THR A 2 1.63 3.36 9.56
C THR A 2 0.37 4.22 9.53
N ALA A 3 -0.68 3.71 8.87
CA ALA A 3 -2.02 4.30 8.86
C ALA A 3 -3.06 3.19 9.02
N GLU A 4 -4.17 3.46 9.68
CA GLU A 4 -5.29 2.52 9.81
C GLU A 4 -6.34 2.78 8.74
N THR A 5 -7.01 1.72 8.28
CA THR A 5 -8.18 1.83 7.41
C THR A 5 -9.44 1.71 8.25
N SER A 6 -10.50 2.44 7.90
CA SER A 6 -11.79 2.36 8.61
C SER A 6 -12.54 1.05 8.36
N THR A 7 -12.09 0.25 7.40
CA THR A 7 -12.78 -0.94 6.91
C THR A 7 -11.75 -1.96 6.46
N ASP A 8 -12.11 -3.24 6.59
CA ASP A 8 -11.35 -4.35 6.05
C ASP A 8 -11.38 -4.30 4.51
N ILE A 9 -10.20 -4.29 3.89
CA ILE A 9 -10.03 -4.23 2.43
C ILE A 9 -9.44 -5.52 1.84
N SER A 10 -9.41 -6.63 2.59
CA SER A 10 -8.89 -7.92 2.14
C SER A 10 -9.56 -8.40 0.84
N GLU A 11 -10.88 -8.28 0.72
CA GLU A 11 -11.66 -8.75 -0.44
C GLU A 11 -11.26 -8.07 -1.75
N ILE A 12 -10.79 -6.81 -1.70
CA ILE A 12 -10.41 -6.05 -2.90
C ILE A 12 -8.93 -6.21 -3.27
N MET A 13 -8.08 -6.72 -2.38
CA MET A 13 -6.64 -6.83 -2.64
C MET A 13 -6.28 -7.69 -3.86
N PRO A 14 -6.92 -8.85 -4.13
CA PRO A 14 -6.64 -9.62 -5.33
C PRO A 14 -6.96 -8.85 -6.61
N TYR A 15 -8.05 -8.07 -6.59
CA TYR A 15 -8.42 -7.22 -7.71
C TYR A 15 -7.39 -6.09 -7.90
N LEU A 16 -7.00 -5.40 -6.82
CA LEU A 16 -5.97 -4.35 -6.87
C LEU A 16 -4.67 -4.88 -7.48
N ASN A 17 -4.26 -6.10 -7.13
CA ASN A 17 -3.09 -6.76 -7.72
C ASN A 17 -3.19 -6.94 -9.24
N SER A 18 -4.39 -7.14 -9.79
CA SER A 18 -4.60 -7.30 -11.23
C SER A 18 -4.48 -5.99 -12.02
N VAL A 19 -4.72 -4.85 -11.37
CA VAL A 19 -4.75 -3.52 -12.00
C VAL A 19 -3.59 -2.62 -11.62
N MET A 20 -2.88 -2.90 -10.52
CA MET A 20 -1.73 -2.12 -10.04
C MET A 20 -0.43 -2.74 -10.55
N PRO A 21 0.28 -2.08 -11.49
CA PRO A 21 1.58 -2.57 -11.94
C PRO A 21 2.57 -2.65 -10.78
N LYS A 22 3.39 -3.73 -10.74
CA LYS A 22 4.41 -3.96 -9.70
C LYS A 22 3.85 -4.13 -8.28
N ALA A 23 2.55 -4.39 -8.15
CA ALA A 23 1.99 -4.93 -6.92
C ALA A 23 2.13 -6.46 -6.89
N THR A 24 2.25 -7.00 -5.69
CA THR A 24 2.26 -8.44 -5.42
C THR A 24 1.31 -8.70 -4.26
N TYR A 25 0.26 -9.47 -4.51
CA TYR A 25 -0.62 -10.01 -3.49
C TYR A 25 -0.08 -11.32 -2.95
N ASN A 26 -0.02 -11.45 -1.62
CA ASN A 26 0.27 -12.69 -0.91
C ASN A 26 -1.02 -13.18 -0.24
N GLU A 27 -1.53 -14.32 -0.71
CA GLU A 27 -2.75 -14.94 -0.20
C GLU A 27 -2.55 -15.50 1.22
N GLU A 28 -1.38 -16.06 1.55
CA GLU A 28 -1.09 -16.64 2.87
C GLU A 28 -1.15 -15.60 3.98
N THR A 29 -0.65 -14.39 3.71
CA THR A 29 -0.64 -13.29 4.69
C THR A 29 -1.75 -12.27 4.48
N THR A 30 -2.53 -12.39 3.41
CA THR A 30 -3.56 -11.41 3.00
C THR A 30 -2.99 -10.00 2.95
N THR A 31 -1.90 -9.82 2.19
CA THR A 31 -1.24 -8.53 2.03
C THR A 31 -0.97 -8.20 0.58
N LEU A 32 -1.16 -6.94 0.21
CA LEU A 32 -0.75 -6.40 -1.08
C LEU A 32 0.48 -5.51 -0.89
N THR A 33 1.59 -5.82 -1.54
CA THR A 33 2.80 -4.99 -1.47
C THR A 33 3.11 -4.41 -2.84
N PHE A 34 3.39 -3.12 -2.90
CA PHE A 34 3.85 -2.45 -4.11
C PHE A 34 5.02 -1.51 -3.80
N THR A 35 5.84 -1.24 -4.82
CA THR A 35 7.00 -0.36 -4.70
C THR A 35 6.88 0.79 -5.69
N GLU A 36 7.02 2.01 -5.18
CA GLU A 36 7.04 3.24 -5.95
C GLU A 36 8.35 3.98 -5.66
N ASP A 37 9.20 4.09 -6.68
CA ASP A 37 10.61 4.46 -6.58
C ASP A 37 11.37 3.65 -5.49
N ARG A 38 11.61 4.30 -4.35
CA ARG A 38 12.34 3.77 -3.20
C ARG A 38 11.43 3.42 -2.03
N ARG A 39 10.14 3.68 -2.15
CA ARG A 39 9.14 3.53 -1.09
C ARG A 39 8.47 2.17 -1.27
N VAL A 40 8.40 1.40 -0.19
CA VAL A 40 7.72 0.10 -0.19
C VAL A 40 6.48 0.24 0.65
N THR A 41 5.32 -0.08 0.08
CA THR A 41 4.03 0.03 0.73
C THR A 41 3.42 -1.36 0.83
N THR A 42 3.07 -1.78 2.04
CA THR A 42 2.34 -3.02 2.31
C THR A 42 0.98 -2.68 2.89
N ILE A 43 -0.06 -3.15 2.22
CA ILE A 43 -1.45 -3.05 2.64
C ILE A 43 -1.83 -4.35 3.35
N TYR A 44 -2.37 -4.20 4.55
CA TYR A 44 -3.00 -5.24 5.37
C TYR A 44 -4.51 -5.02 5.40
N PRO A 45 -5.32 -5.99 5.88
CA PRO A 45 -6.77 -5.86 5.89
C PRO A 45 -7.27 -4.55 6.53
N SER A 46 -6.66 -4.13 7.64
CA SER A 46 -7.09 -2.94 8.41
C SER A 46 -6.03 -1.83 8.56
N LYS A 47 -4.89 -1.93 7.86
CA LYS A 47 -3.79 -0.95 7.97
C LYS A 47 -2.90 -0.90 6.75
N ILE A 48 -2.15 0.19 6.62
CA ILE A 48 -1.13 0.40 5.60
C ILE A 48 0.19 0.70 6.29
N GLU A 49 1.25 0.02 5.87
CA GLU A 49 2.62 0.28 6.31
C GLU A 49 3.48 0.74 5.14
N MET A 50 4.25 1.81 5.36
CA MET A 50 5.19 2.33 4.36
C MET A 50 6.60 2.43 4.91
N GLY A 51 7.54 1.87 4.16
CA GLY A 51 8.99 1.94 4.40
C GLY A 51 9.68 2.99 3.53
N LYS A 52 10.85 3.46 3.99
CA LYS A 52 11.74 4.41 3.27
C LYS A 52 11.11 5.77 2.91
N VAL A 53 10.06 6.13 3.63
CA VAL A 53 9.39 7.43 3.51
C VAL A 53 10.16 8.51 4.28
N LYS A 54 10.30 9.71 3.71
CA LYS A 54 10.99 10.86 4.31
C LYS A 54 10.16 11.64 5.35
N GLY A 55 8.84 11.47 5.35
CA GLY A 55 7.92 12.18 6.25
C GLY A 55 6.47 12.03 5.80
N ILE A 56 5.54 12.68 6.52
CA ILE A 56 4.10 12.50 6.25
C ILE A 56 3.66 12.99 4.86
N LEU A 57 4.23 14.09 4.36
CA LEU A 57 3.91 14.59 3.02
C LEU A 57 4.34 13.60 1.92
N ASP A 58 5.51 12.98 2.09
CA ASP A 58 6.04 11.94 1.19
C ASP A 58 5.20 10.65 1.23
N ALA A 59 4.54 10.35 2.35
CA ALA A 59 3.60 9.23 2.42
C ALA A 59 2.25 9.53 1.76
N ILE A 60 1.74 10.75 2.00
CA ILE A 60 0.47 11.21 1.43
C ILE A 60 0.57 11.26 -0.09
N SER A 61 1.73 11.64 -0.63
CA SER A 61 1.97 11.66 -2.07
C SER A 61 1.71 10.30 -2.72
N VAL A 62 2.23 9.23 -2.12
CA VAL A 62 2.06 7.84 -2.59
C VAL A 62 0.58 7.41 -2.53
N LEU A 63 -0.13 7.75 -1.45
CA LEU A 63 -1.53 7.34 -1.29
C LEU A 63 -2.49 8.06 -2.23
N ILE A 64 -2.22 9.32 -2.54
CA ILE A 64 -3.07 10.13 -3.42
C ILE A 64 -2.60 10.02 -4.89
N GLY A 65 -1.45 9.40 -5.15
CA GLY A 65 -0.85 9.30 -6.48
C GLY A 65 -0.35 10.66 -6.99
N LEU A 66 0.09 11.55 -6.09
CA LEU A 66 0.65 12.84 -6.43
C LEU A 66 2.18 12.75 -6.47
N GLU A 67 2.79 13.24 -7.55
CA GLU A 67 4.22 13.54 -7.57
C GLU A 67 4.45 14.90 -6.88
N ILE A 68 5.25 14.93 -5.80
CA ILE A 68 5.68 16.17 -5.10
C ILE A 68 7.20 16.31 -5.13
#